data_AF-A0A478FQN0-F1
#
_entry.id   AF-A0A478FQN0-F1
#
_cell.length_a   1.000
_cell.length_b   1.000
_cell.length_c   1.000
_cell.angle_alpha   90.00
_cell.angle_beta   90.00
_cell.angle_gamma   90.00
#
_symmetry.space_group_name_H-M   'P 1'
#
loop_
_entity.id
_entity.type
_entity.pdbx_description
1 polymer ?
#
loop_
_entity_poly.entity_id
_entity_poly.type
_entity_poly.pdbx_seq_one_letter_code
_entity_poly.pdbx_strand_id
1 'polypeptide(L)'
;MAMVKVVGGICVSVALIGATSLGAVLLLNNGMPEYTTLSSVTSGKYVEEHKDYFVVADGDTNNDWWEWAYRNRYELMDKPANGSKFAGIASGAQGENSLKAKCKDVYTKDKGDINTGTTHEMNKYSEYEVWQYCSLLRKKPKTIQEANKVSTYTTAGMYGKDKAANLIDPDHLDNEDFWNLKHSQFFGWSNKKGAASNGQEATDDKSIFNKLFKTKNSTGKQIKSLCKEAYFKKESDEETPKKDVLRYCSLKGTE
;
A
#
# COMPACT_ATOMS: atom_id res chain seq x y z
N MET A 1 -50.39 -41.40 -3.31
CA MET A 1 -48.92 -41.41 -3.40
C MET A 1 -48.46 -40.08 -3.98
N ALA A 2 -47.53 -39.41 -3.28
CA ALA A 2 -46.55 -38.42 -3.75
C ALA A 2 -46.33 -37.38 -2.62
N MET A 3 -45.43 -37.71 -1.69
CA MET A 3 -44.88 -36.75 -0.72
C MET A 3 -43.78 -35.95 -1.41
N VAL A 4 -43.94 -34.63 -1.46
CA VAL A 4 -42.86 -33.70 -1.85
C VAL A 4 -41.98 -33.47 -0.63
N LYS A 5 -40.73 -33.94 -0.68
CA LYS A 5 -39.72 -33.65 0.34
C LYS A 5 -39.04 -32.32 0.01
N VAL A 6 -39.28 -31.31 0.84
CA VAL A 6 -38.51 -30.05 0.84
C VAL A 6 -37.20 -30.32 1.59
N VAL A 7 -36.08 -30.29 0.87
CA VAL A 7 -34.74 -30.38 1.46
C VAL A 7 -34.29 -28.94 1.76
N GLY A 8 -34.31 -28.58 3.04
CA GLY A 8 -33.75 -27.33 3.55
C GLY A 8 -32.23 -27.38 3.51
N GLY A 9 -31.63 -26.56 2.64
CA GLY A 9 -30.19 -26.34 2.61
C GLY A 9 -29.79 -25.40 3.74
N ILE A 10 -29.10 -25.94 4.74
CA ILE A 10 -28.40 -25.15 5.77
C ILE A 10 -27.22 -24.46 5.07
N CYS A 11 -27.33 -23.15 4.85
CA CYS A 11 -26.16 -22.32 4.55
C CYS A 11 -25.28 -22.30 5.80
N VAL A 12 -24.28 -23.17 5.83
CA VAL A 12 -23.17 -23.06 6.78
C VAL A 12 -22.38 -21.82 6.36
N SER A 13 -22.72 -20.68 6.96
CA SER A 13 -21.83 -19.53 7.00
C SER A 13 -20.59 -19.96 7.76
N VAL A 14 -19.54 -20.30 7.01
CA VAL A 14 -18.19 -20.45 7.54
C VAL A 14 -17.83 -19.09 8.12
N ALA A 15 -17.91 -18.97 9.45
CA ALA A 15 -17.23 -17.92 10.17
C ALA A 15 -15.73 -18.17 9.94
N LEU A 16 -15.18 -17.51 8.93
CA LEU A 16 -13.75 -17.27 8.81
C LEU A 16 -13.37 -16.42 10.02
N ILE A 17 -13.10 -17.08 11.14
CA ILE A 17 -12.42 -16.48 12.28
C ILE A 17 -11.05 -16.11 11.75
N GLY A 18 -10.89 -14.82 11.47
CA GLY A 18 -9.70 -14.22 10.91
C GLY A 18 -8.51 -14.38 11.85
N ALA A 19 -7.80 -15.49 11.71
CA ALA A 19 -6.44 -15.62 12.19
C ALA A 19 -5.49 -15.09 11.10
N THR A 20 -5.60 -13.80 10.75
CA THR A 20 -4.54 -13.15 9.97
C THR A 20 -3.39 -12.84 10.92
N SER A 21 -2.46 -13.79 10.89
CA SER A 21 -1.19 -13.89 11.58
C SER A 21 -0.46 -12.55 11.83
N LEU A 22 -0.21 -12.28 13.12
CA LEU A 22 0.90 -11.42 13.56
C LEU A 22 2.25 -11.81 12.91
N GLY A 23 2.37 -13.04 12.37
CA GLY A 23 3.52 -13.51 11.61
C GLY A 23 3.81 -12.72 10.32
N ALA A 24 2.81 -12.16 9.64
CA ALA A 24 3.07 -11.34 8.44
C ALA A 24 3.73 -9.99 8.77
N VAL A 25 3.40 -9.40 9.93
CA VAL A 25 4.02 -8.16 10.42
C VAL A 25 5.49 -8.38 10.80
N LEU A 26 5.82 -9.55 11.36
CA LEU A 26 7.21 -9.95 11.63
C LEU A 26 8.02 -10.19 10.35
N LEU A 27 7.39 -10.67 9.27
CA LEU A 27 8.05 -10.89 7.97
C LEU A 27 8.37 -9.60 7.20
N LEU A 28 7.64 -8.51 7.43
CA LEU A 28 7.99 -7.20 6.86
C LEU A 28 9.12 -6.50 7.63
N ASN A 29 9.28 -6.83 8.91
CA ASN A 29 10.32 -6.30 9.78
C ASN A 29 11.56 -7.20 9.85
N ASN A 30 11.78 -8.06 8.85
CA ASN A 30 12.87 -9.03 8.77
C ASN A 30 14.25 -8.33 8.64
N GLY A 31 14.67 -7.66 9.71
CA GLY A 31 15.84 -6.80 9.74
C GLY A 31 15.76 -5.59 8.81
N MET A 32 14.57 -5.16 8.37
CA MET A 32 14.46 -3.93 7.56
C MET A 32 14.91 -2.74 8.41
N PRO A 33 15.97 -2.00 8.03
CA PRO A 33 16.49 -0.90 8.82
C PRO A 33 15.49 0.25 8.97
N GLU A 34 15.78 1.15 9.90
CA GLU A 34 15.04 2.40 9.97
C GLU A 34 15.15 3.19 8.68
N TYR A 35 14.11 3.95 8.35
CA TYR A 35 14.06 4.73 7.12
C TYR A 35 13.30 6.04 7.28
N THR A 36 13.55 6.97 6.36
CA THR A 36 12.76 8.18 6.15
C THR A 36 12.20 8.19 4.72
N THR A 37 11.01 8.77 4.56
CA THR A 37 10.33 8.86 3.27
C THR A 37 10.37 10.28 2.74
N LEU A 38 10.12 10.46 1.43
CA LEU A 38 10.07 11.79 0.81
C LEU A 38 8.98 12.63 1.49
N SER A 39 9.35 13.80 2.02
CA SER A 39 8.41 14.76 2.64
C SER A 39 7.88 15.79 1.64
N SER A 40 8.69 16.11 0.64
CA SER A 40 8.36 17.03 -0.45
C SER A 40 8.96 16.52 -1.75
N VAL A 41 8.25 16.79 -2.85
CA VAL A 41 8.66 16.46 -4.21
C VAL A 41 8.25 17.66 -5.07
N THR A 42 9.08 18.01 -6.05
CA THR A 42 8.72 19.04 -7.03
C THR A 42 7.41 18.65 -7.74
N SER A 43 6.55 19.64 -8.01
CA SER A 43 5.28 19.36 -8.65
C SER A 43 5.44 18.84 -10.08
N GLY A 44 4.56 17.92 -10.48
CA GLY A 44 4.56 17.25 -11.79
C GLY A 44 5.41 15.98 -11.85
N LYS A 45 6.18 15.69 -10.80
CA LYS A 45 7.01 14.48 -10.75
C LYS A 45 6.19 13.24 -10.47
N TYR A 46 6.62 12.12 -11.01
CA TYR A 46 5.88 10.87 -10.92
C TYR A 46 5.61 10.45 -9.46
N VAL A 47 6.59 10.59 -8.58
CA VAL A 47 6.47 10.16 -7.17
C VAL A 47 5.72 11.14 -6.28
N GLU A 48 5.30 12.32 -6.78
CA GLU A 48 4.67 13.37 -5.98
C GLU A 48 3.44 12.87 -5.21
N GLU A 49 2.53 12.16 -5.89
CA GLU A 49 1.26 11.69 -5.33
C GLU A 49 1.43 10.53 -4.32
N HIS A 50 2.63 9.94 -4.26
CA HIS A 50 2.91 8.73 -3.49
C HIS A 50 4.20 8.85 -2.67
N LYS A 51 4.67 10.08 -2.43
CA LYS A 51 5.97 10.39 -1.82
C LYS A 51 6.20 9.68 -0.48
N ASP A 52 5.14 9.48 0.31
CA ASP A 52 5.20 8.80 1.61
C ASP A 52 5.54 7.31 1.54
N TYR A 53 5.57 6.73 0.33
CA TYR A 53 5.98 5.36 0.09
C TYR A 53 7.41 5.25 -0.44
N PHE A 54 8.04 6.35 -0.85
CA PHE A 54 9.38 6.34 -1.43
C PHE A 54 10.42 6.77 -0.42
N VAL A 55 11.51 5.99 -0.32
CA VAL A 55 12.58 6.24 0.65
C VAL A 55 13.48 7.37 0.16
N VAL A 56 13.89 8.27 1.07
CA VAL A 56 14.79 9.39 0.72
C VAL A 56 16.11 8.83 0.20
N ALA A 57 16.52 9.29 -0.98
CA ALA A 57 17.77 8.90 -1.63
C ALA A 57 18.89 9.95 -1.48
N ASP A 58 18.62 11.05 -0.78
CA ASP A 58 19.58 12.09 -0.45
C ASP A 58 20.22 11.90 0.93
N GLY A 59 21.50 12.27 1.04
CA GLY A 59 22.27 12.10 2.27
C GLY A 59 22.44 10.64 2.67
N ASP A 60 23.00 10.37 3.85
CA ASP A 60 23.38 9.01 4.26
C ASP A 60 22.42 8.35 5.26
N THR A 61 21.37 9.07 5.67
CA THR A 61 20.44 8.62 6.73
C THR A 61 19.73 7.31 6.42
N ASN A 62 19.55 6.96 5.14
CA ASN A 62 18.88 5.72 4.73
C ASN A 62 19.83 4.70 4.10
N ASN A 63 21.16 4.86 4.21
CA ASN A 63 22.10 3.96 3.54
C ASN A 63 21.89 2.49 3.93
N ASP A 64 21.63 2.21 5.21
CA ASP A 64 21.34 0.85 5.67
C ASP A 64 20.09 0.27 5.00
N TRP A 65 19.03 1.08 4.85
CA TRP A 65 17.82 0.66 4.15
C TRP A 65 18.11 0.36 2.67
N TRP A 66 18.91 1.18 2.00
CA TRP A 66 19.28 0.96 0.60
C TRP A 66 20.12 -0.31 0.41
N GLU A 67 21.07 -0.58 1.30
CA GLU A 67 21.84 -1.83 1.31
C GLU A 67 20.94 -3.04 1.59
N TRP A 68 20.00 -2.90 2.52
CA TRP A 68 18.99 -3.92 2.77
C TRP A 68 18.11 -4.17 1.54
N ALA A 69 17.63 -3.12 0.87
CA ALA A 69 16.77 -3.21 -0.31
C ALA A 69 17.51 -3.88 -1.47
N TYR A 70 18.79 -3.57 -1.66
CA TYR A 70 19.64 -4.23 -2.65
C TYR A 70 19.74 -5.73 -2.37
N ARG A 71 20.13 -6.11 -1.15
CA ARG A 71 20.31 -7.52 -0.77
C ARG A 71 19.01 -8.32 -0.77
N ASN A 72 17.90 -7.72 -0.32
CA ASN A 72 16.65 -8.46 -0.09
C ASN A 72 15.66 -8.35 -1.25
N ARG A 73 15.86 -7.43 -2.19
CA ARG A 73 14.94 -7.22 -3.31
C ARG A 73 15.66 -7.31 -4.64
N TYR A 74 16.74 -6.55 -4.83
CA TYR A 74 17.43 -6.55 -6.12
C TYR A 74 18.16 -7.87 -6.38
N GLU A 75 18.89 -8.40 -5.39
CA GLU A 75 19.67 -9.64 -5.56
C GLU A 75 18.81 -10.91 -5.54
N LEU A 76 17.67 -10.90 -4.83
CA LEU A 76 16.83 -12.08 -4.61
C LEU A 76 15.64 -12.22 -5.57
N MET A 77 15.23 -11.14 -6.23
CA MET A 77 14.09 -11.16 -7.16
C MET A 77 14.57 -11.26 -8.61
N ASP A 78 13.62 -11.35 -9.54
CA ASP A 78 13.92 -11.36 -10.97
C ASP A 78 14.79 -10.16 -11.33
N LYS A 79 15.89 -10.44 -12.02
CA LYS A 79 16.79 -9.39 -12.49
C LYS A 79 16.03 -8.47 -13.44
N PRO A 80 16.34 -7.16 -13.42
CA PRO A 80 15.79 -6.22 -14.39
C PRO A 80 15.98 -6.74 -15.82
N ALA A 81 15.00 -6.46 -16.68
CA ALA A 81 15.11 -6.81 -18.09
C ALA A 81 16.35 -6.15 -18.73
N ASN A 82 16.93 -6.78 -19.76
CA ASN A 82 18.00 -6.16 -20.53
C ASN A 82 17.54 -4.80 -21.08
N GLY A 83 18.34 -3.75 -20.84
CA GLY A 83 17.99 -2.38 -21.22
C GLY A 83 17.19 -1.61 -20.15
N SER A 84 16.82 -2.24 -19.04
CA SER A 84 16.26 -1.55 -17.88
C SER A 84 17.22 -0.48 -17.33
N LYS A 85 16.66 0.64 -16.87
CA LYS A 85 17.39 1.69 -16.14
C LYS A 85 17.92 1.22 -14.78
N PHE A 86 17.38 0.12 -14.25
CA PHE A 86 17.89 -0.56 -13.06
C PHE A 86 18.84 -1.72 -13.38
N ALA A 87 19.21 -1.95 -14.64
CA ALA A 87 20.21 -2.97 -14.96
C ALA A 87 21.61 -2.57 -14.44
N GLY A 88 22.39 -3.57 -14.03
CA GLY A 88 23.80 -3.38 -13.66
C GLY A 88 24.03 -2.69 -12.31
N ILE A 89 23.05 -2.71 -11.41
CA ILE A 89 23.24 -2.20 -10.05
C ILE A 89 24.24 -3.07 -9.30
N ALA A 90 25.21 -2.41 -8.67
CA ALA A 90 26.33 -3.06 -7.99
C ALA A 90 26.28 -2.94 -6.45
N SER A 91 25.40 -2.10 -5.91
CA SER A 91 25.28 -1.83 -4.48
C SER A 91 23.92 -1.21 -4.12
N GLY A 92 23.63 -1.12 -2.81
CA GLY A 92 22.47 -0.37 -2.32
C GLY A 92 22.68 1.14 -2.36
N ALA A 93 23.72 1.63 -1.70
CA ALA A 93 23.90 3.05 -1.39
C ALA A 93 25.10 3.73 -2.06
N GLN A 94 26.13 2.96 -2.45
CA GLN A 94 27.45 3.51 -2.82
C GLN A 94 27.71 3.53 -4.33
N GLY A 95 28.06 4.70 -4.86
CA GLY A 95 28.44 4.89 -6.26
C GLY A 95 27.27 5.19 -7.20
N GLU A 96 27.59 5.52 -8.45
CA GLU A 96 26.63 5.96 -9.48
C GLU A 96 25.71 4.85 -10.00
N ASN A 97 26.14 3.60 -9.83
CA ASN A 97 25.38 2.39 -10.16
C ASN A 97 24.82 1.71 -8.91
N SER A 98 24.44 2.49 -7.90
CA SER A 98 23.71 2.02 -6.72
C SER A 98 22.20 2.14 -6.91
N LEU A 99 21.41 1.34 -6.16
CA LEU A 99 19.95 1.49 -6.13
C LEU A 99 19.54 2.91 -5.74
N LYS A 100 20.17 3.44 -4.68
CA LYS A 100 19.95 4.80 -4.18
C LYS A 100 20.14 5.84 -5.30
N ALA A 101 21.21 5.74 -6.08
CA ALA A 101 21.47 6.67 -7.18
C ALA A 101 20.40 6.59 -8.28
N LYS A 102 19.95 5.39 -8.68
CA LYS A 102 18.89 5.26 -9.69
C LYS A 102 17.52 5.73 -9.16
N CYS A 103 17.21 5.43 -7.90
CA CYS A 103 15.98 5.90 -7.28
C CYS A 103 15.99 7.42 -7.11
N LYS A 104 17.13 8.02 -6.77
CA LYS A 104 17.27 9.48 -6.78
C LYS A 104 16.99 10.07 -8.16
N ASP A 105 17.51 9.47 -9.23
CA ASP A 105 17.24 9.95 -10.59
C ASP A 105 15.75 9.83 -10.93
N VAL A 106 15.10 8.70 -10.61
CA VAL A 106 13.67 8.52 -10.94
C VAL A 106 12.75 9.50 -10.22
N TYR A 107 13.11 9.96 -9.02
CA TYR A 107 12.32 10.95 -8.28
C TYR A 107 12.26 12.32 -8.97
N THR A 108 13.17 12.58 -9.92
CA THR A 108 13.19 13.80 -10.74
C THR A 108 12.42 13.69 -12.05
N LYS A 109 11.89 12.50 -12.36
CA LYS A 109 11.24 12.21 -13.64
C LYS A 109 9.77 12.57 -13.65
N ASP A 110 9.30 12.97 -14.82
CA ASP A 110 7.89 13.28 -15.05
C ASP A 110 7.12 11.97 -15.29
N LYS A 111 5.78 12.01 -15.19
CA LYS A 111 4.93 10.83 -15.40
C LYS A 111 5.16 10.18 -16.78
N GLY A 112 5.49 10.97 -17.80
CA GLY A 112 5.76 10.49 -19.17
C GLY A 112 7.04 9.65 -19.30
N ASP A 113 7.97 9.77 -18.36
CA ASP A 113 9.23 9.01 -18.34
C ASP A 113 9.08 7.66 -17.63
N ILE A 114 7.90 7.37 -17.09
CA ILE A 114 7.57 6.13 -16.39
C ILE A 114 6.66 5.31 -17.29
N ASN A 115 7.09 4.09 -17.56
CA ASN A 115 6.30 3.10 -18.25
C ASN A 115 5.38 2.38 -17.25
N THR A 116 4.09 2.68 -17.33
CA THR A 116 3.02 2.05 -16.54
C THR A 116 2.41 0.84 -17.24
N GLY A 117 2.83 0.55 -18.47
CA GLY A 117 2.39 -0.60 -19.26
C GLY A 117 3.14 -1.88 -18.92
N THR A 118 2.72 -2.98 -19.55
CA THR A 118 3.36 -4.30 -19.40
C THR A 118 4.51 -4.55 -20.38
N THR A 119 4.60 -3.73 -21.45
CA THR A 119 5.64 -3.87 -22.48
C THR A 119 6.82 -3.00 -22.12
N HIS A 120 8.04 -3.56 -22.11
CA HIS A 120 9.25 -2.82 -21.77
C HIS A 120 9.54 -1.67 -22.77
N GLU A 121 9.94 -0.50 -22.24
CA GLU A 121 10.34 0.67 -23.01
C GLU A 121 11.73 1.13 -22.56
N MET A 122 12.75 0.95 -23.41
CA MET A 122 14.17 1.20 -23.05
C MET A 122 14.48 2.64 -22.59
N ASN A 123 13.66 3.61 -23.04
CA ASN A 123 13.87 5.02 -22.71
C ASN A 123 13.16 5.46 -21.44
N LYS A 124 12.34 4.59 -20.83
CA LYS A 124 11.54 4.90 -19.64
C LYS A 124 11.93 4.00 -18.47
N TYR A 125 11.61 4.45 -17.28
CA TYR A 125 11.67 3.61 -16.08
C TYR A 125 10.45 2.69 -16.05
N SER A 126 10.64 1.41 -15.71
CA SER A 126 9.51 0.53 -15.43
C SER A 126 8.84 0.91 -14.11
N GLU A 127 7.53 1.18 -14.11
CA GLU A 127 6.79 1.46 -12.87
C GLU A 127 6.96 0.32 -11.86
N TYR A 128 6.91 -0.92 -12.33
CA TYR A 128 7.09 -2.10 -11.49
C TYR A 128 8.43 -2.07 -10.75
N GLU A 129 9.54 -1.82 -11.46
CA GLU A 129 10.88 -1.77 -10.87
C GLU A 129 11.04 -0.57 -9.92
N VAL A 130 10.44 0.58 -10.26
CA VAL A 130 10.44 1.76 -9.38
C VAL A 130 9.77 1.47 -8.05
N TRP A 131 8.60 0.84 -8.06
CA TRP A 131 7.94 0.44 -6.82
C TRP A 131 8.75 -0.61 -6.07
N GLN A 132 9.19 -1.66 -6.77
CA GLN A 132 9.93 -2.77 -6.17
C GLN A 132 11.20 -2.32 -5.45
N TYR A 133 11.98 -1.43 -6.06
CA TYR A 133 13.31 -1.09 -5.56
C TYR A 133 13.36 0.23 -4.78
N CYS A 134 12.51 1.21 -5.08
CA CYS A 134 12.59 2.54 -4.47
C CYS A 134 11.55 2.78 -3.37
N SER A 135 10.49 1.96 -3.32
CA SER A 135 9.39 2.17 -2.38
C SER A 135 9.45 1.23 -1.19
N LEU A 136 8.68 1.51 -0.14
CA LEU A 136 8.48 0.62 0.99
C LEU A 136 7.73 -0.66 0.58
N LEU A 137 6.91 -0.57 -0.46
CA LEU A 137 6.13 -1.68 -1.00
C LEU A 137 6.93 -2.39 -2.10
N ARG A 138 6.67 -3.68 -2.32
CA ARG A 138 7.32 -4.41 -3.45
C ARG A 138 6.59 -4.21 -4.77
N LYS A 139 5.33 -3.80 -4.72
CA LYS A 139 4.47 -3.57 -5.87
C LYS A 139 3.58 -2.36 -5.59
N LYS A 140 3.18 -1.65 -6.65
CA LYS A 140 2.12 -0.64 -6.55
C LYS A 140 0.80 -1.31 -6.19
N PRO A 141 0.14 -0.90 -5.11
CA PRO A 141 -1.19 -1.41 -4.76
C PRO A 141 -2.20 -1.10 -5.85
N LYS A 142 -3.07 -2.07 -6.12
CA LYS A 142 -4.18 -1.94 -7.06
C LYS A 142 -5.39 -1.32 -6.40
N THR A 143 -5.92 -0.29 -7.05
CA THR A 143 -7.20 0.30 -6.70
C THR A 143 -8.35 -0.65 -7.01
N ILE A 144 -9.55 -0.38 -6.46
CA ILE A 144 -10.78 -1.13 -6.79
C ILE A 144 -11.03 -1.14 -8.30
N GLN A 145 -10.79 0.00 -8.96
CA GLN A 145 -10.94 0.11 -10.41
C GLN A 145 -9.92 -0.75 -11.15
N GLU A 146 -8.63 -0.66 -10.82
CA GLU A 146 -7.57 -1.46 -11.47
C GLU A 146 -7.72 -2.97 -11.21
N ALA A 147 -8.31 -3.33 -10.06
CA ALA A 147 -8.65 -4.71 -9.71
C ALA A 147 -9.93 -5.22 -10.40
N ASN A 148 -10.62 -4.38 -11.18
CA ASN A 148 -11.92 -4.66 -11.82
C ASN A 148 -13.00 -5.09 -10.80
N LYS A 149 -13.04 -4.44 -9.63
CA LYS A 149 -13.97 -4.75 -8.53
C LYS A 149 -15.06 -3.70 -8.31
N VAL A 150 -15.20 -2.72 -9.19
CA VAL A 150 -16.25 -1.66 -9.09
C VAL A 150 -17.66 -2.26 -8.98
N SER A 151 -17.93 -3.35 -9.72
CA SER A 151 -19.24 -4.02 -9.74
C SER A 151 -19.63 -4.68 -8.41
N THR A 152 -18.68 -4.89 -7.50
CA THR A 152 -18.95 -5.34 -6.12
C THR A 152 -19.73 -4.30 -5.33
N TYR A 153 -19.61 -3.02 -5.68
CA TYR A 153 -20.25 -1.90 -5.00
C TYR A 153 -21.39 -1.36 -5.88
N THR A 154 -22.57 -1.97 -5.76
CA THR A 154 -23.66 -1.76 -6.72
C THR A 154 -24.43 -0.45 -6.51
N THR A 155 -24.46 0.07 -5.28
CA THR A 155 -25.28 1.24 -4.91
C THR A 155 -24.53 2.55 -5.17
N ALA A 156 -25.20 3.51 -5.82
CA ALA A 156 -24.66 4.85 -6.02
C ALA A 156 -24.46 5.59 -4.68
N GLY A 157 -23.42 6.42 -4.58
CA GLY A 157 -23.08 7.13 -3.35
C GLY A 157 -22.15 6.34 -2.42
N MET A 158 -21.88 5.05 -2.71
CA MET A 158 -20.95 4.24 -1.92
C MET A 158 -19.50 4.58 -2.27
N TYR A 159 -18.63 4.64 -1.26
CA TYR A 159 -17.19 4.88 -1.44
C TYR A 159 -16.57 3.93 -2.47
N GLY A 160 -16.80 2.62 -2.34
CA GLY A 160 -16.20 1.62 -3.22
C GLY A 160 -16.60 1.76 -4.69
N LYS A 161 -17.73 2.43 -4.96
CA LYS A 161 -18.19 2.74 -6.32
C LYS A 161 -17.66 4.09 -6.80
N ASP A 162 -17.92 5.14 -6.03
CA ASP A 162 -17.71 6.53 -6.45
C ASP A 162 -16.23 6.95 -6.34
N LYS A 163 -15.43 6.25 -5.54
CA LYS A 163 -13.99 6.48 -5.32
C LYS A 163 -13.14 5.29 -5.73
N ALA A 164 -13.65 4.42 -6.60
CA ALA A 164 -12.98 3.19 -7.01
C ALA A 164 -11.56 3.40 -7.59
N ALA A 165 -11.32 4.55 -8.22
CA ALA A 165 -10.01 4.94 -8.77
C ALA A 165 -8.97 5.30 -7.70
N ASN A 166 -9.40 5.60 -6.47
CA ASN A 166 -8.53 6.09 -5.40
C ASN A 166 -8.36 5.06 -4.28
N LEU A 167 -9.38 4.25 -4.03
CA LEU A 167 -9.42 3.30 -2.92
C LEU A 167 -8.73 1.99 -3.29
N ILE A 168 -7.87 1.51 -2.40
CA ILE A 168 -7.13 0.25 -2.58
C ILE A 168 -8.07 -0.92 -2.37
N ASP A 169 -8.03 -1.89 -3.28
CA ASP A 169 -8.87 -3.08 -3.18
C ASP A 169 -8.43 -3.94 -1.97
N PRO A 170 -9.34 -4.37 -1.09
CA PRO A 170 -8.96 -5.10 0.11
C PRO A 170 -8.62 -6.57 -0.21
N ASP A 171 -9.13 -7.12 -1.30
CA ASP A 171 -9.07 -8.55 -1.60
C ASP A 171 -8.03 -8.91 -2.68
N HIS A 172 -7.45 -7.91 -3.35
CA HIS A 172 -6.39 -8.12 -4.34
C HIS A 172 -5.09 -8.59 -3.67
N LEU A 173 -4.53 -9.70 -4.16
CA LEU A 173 -3.37 -10.36 -3.54
C LEU A 173 -2.12 -9.48 -3.47
N ASP A 174 -1.90 -8.64 -4.49
CA ASP A 174 -0.75 -7.72 -4.52
C ASP A 174 -0.84 -6.57 -3.49
N ASN A 175 -1.97 -6.39 -2.81
CA ASN A 175 -2.18 -5.29 -1.87
C ASN A 175 -1.82 -5.64 -0.43
N GLU A 176 -1.39 -6.87 -0.16
CA GLU A 176 -1.14 -7.35 1.20
C GLU A 176 -0.04 -6.55 1.91
N ASP A 177 1.06 -6.23 1.21
CA ASP A 177 2.15 -5.39 1.75
C ASP A 177 1.64 -3.99 2.14
N PHE A 178 0.72 -3.42 1.36
CA PHE A 178 0.12 -2.12 1.66
C PHE A 178 -0.73 -2.18 2.93
N TRP A 179 -1.57 -3.20 3.07
CA TRP A 179 -2.45 -3.34 4.23
C TRP A 179 -1.66 -3.55 5.51
N ASN A 180 -0.60 -4.36 5.45
CA ASN A 180 0.30 -4.57 6.57
C ASN A 180 1.05 -3.29 6.94
N LEU A 181 1.56 -2.54 5.95
CA LEU A 181 2.20 -1.24 6.18
C LEU A 181 1.23 -0.25 6.82
N LYS A 182 0.02 -0.10 6.27
CA LYS A 182 -1.01 0.81 6.82
C LYS A 182 -1.39 0.43 8.24
N HIS A 183 -1.56 -0.86 8.53
CA HIS A 183 -1.85 -1.33 9.89
C HIS A 183 -0.70 -1.01 10.84
N SER A 184 0.54 -1.26 10.44
CA SER A 184 1.74 -0.92 11.23
C SER A 184 1.84 0.59 11.50
N GLN A 185 1.67 1.43 10.48
CA GLN A 185 1.67 2.90 10.61
C GLN A 185 0.52 3.40 11.50
N PHE A 186 -0.66 2.77 11.39
CA PHE A 186 -1.82 3.12 12.19
C PHE A 186 -1.55 2.98 13.68
N PHE A 187 -0.84 1.94 14.10
CA PHE A 187 -0.49 1.71 15.51
C PHE A 187 0.91 2.20 15.90
N GLY A 188 1.67 2.77 14.96
CA GLY A 188 3.02 3.29 15.21
C GLY A 188 4.09 2.20 15.36
N TRP A 189 3.92 1.05 14.70
CA TRP A 189 4.85 -0.09 14.76
C TRP A 189 5.82 -0.17 13.58
N SER A 190 5.87 0.87 12.75
CA SER A 190 6.72 0.89 11.55
C SER A 190 8.14 1.29 11.87
N ASN A 191 9.12 0.79 11.12
CA ASN A 191 10.53 1.21 11.20
C ASN A 191 10.78 2.61 10.60
N LYS A 192 9.73 3.40 10.33
CA LYS A 192 9.90 4.79 9.92
C LYS A 192 10.55 5.55 11.09
N LYS A 193 11.63 6.26 10.83
CA LYS A 193 12.34 7.03 11.86
C LYS A 193 11.40 8.08 12.45
N GLY A 194 11.27 8.07 13.78
CA GLY A 194 10.33 8.93 14.49
C GLY A 194 8.85 8.56 14.27
N ALA A 195 8.56 7.31 13.88
CA ALA A 195 7.19 6.84 13.71
C ALA A 195 6.35 7.12 14.95
N ALA A 196 5.31 7.92 14.78
CA ALA A 196 4.17 7.96 15.67
C ALA A 196 3.02 7.21 15.00
N SER A 197 2.08 6.74 15.82
CA SER A 197 0.79 6.27 15.31
C SER A 197 0.12 7.40 14.52
N ASN A 198 -0.33 7.12 13.29
CA ASN A 198 -1.21 8.04 12.56
C ASN A 198 -2.70 7.76 12.82
N GLY A 199 -3.03 6.74 13.60
CA GLY A 199 -4.40 6.45 14.04
C GLY A 199 -4.99 7.55 14.94
N GLN A 200 -4.13 8.26 15.67
CA GLN A 200 -4.51 9.44 16.45
C GLN A 200 -5.08 10.60 15.61
N GLU A 201 -4.85 10.60 14.30
CA GLU A 201 -5.37 11.64 13.41
C GLU A 201 -6.86 11.44 13.05
N ALA A 202 -7.44 10.28 13.37
CA ALA A 202 -8.88 10.06 13.30
C ALA A 202 -9.52 10.66 14.56
N THR A 203 -9.91 11.93 14.48
CA THR A 203 -10.38 12.70 15.64
C THR A 203 -11.88 12.64 15.87
N ASP A 204 -12.67 12.19 14.88
CA ASP A 204 -14.11 12.09 15.00
C ASP A 204 -14.49 10.87 15.86
N ASP A 205 -15.18 11.10 16.98
CA ASP A 205 -15.55 10.04 17.93
C ASP A 205 -16.53 9.00 17.36
N LYS A 206 -17.26 9.34 16.29
CA LYS A 206 -18.14 8.42 15.56
C LYS A 206 -17.37 7.54 14.57
N SER A 207 -16.20 7.99 14.11
CA SER A 207 -15.38 7.30 13.12
C SER A 207 -15.02 5.89 13.57
N ILE A 208 -15.23 4.91 12.69
CA ILE A 208 -14.80 3.52 12.92
C ILE A 208 -13.28 3.41 13.11
N PHE A 209 -12.51 4.33 12.52
CA PHE A 209 -11.05 4.37 12.67
C PHE A 209 -10.65 4.91 14.05
N ASN A 210 -11.28 5.99 14.53
CA ASN A 210 -11.05 6.50 15.88
C ASN A 210 -11.40 5.43 16.93
N LYS A 211 -12.56 4.79 16.78
CA LYS A 211 -12.99 3.68 17.65
C LYS A 211 -11.95 2.55 17.69
N LEU A 212 -11.39 2.16 16.54
CA LEU A 212 -10.30 1.17 16.49
C LEU A 212 -9.05 1.66 17.23
N PHE A 213 -8.64 2.91 17.02
CA PHE A 213 -7.45 3.46 17.68
C PHE A 213 -7.61 3.52 19.20
N LYS A 214 -8.73 4.04 19.70
CA LYS A 214 -9.01 4.18 21.15
C LYS A 214 -9.09 2.85 21.87
N THR A 215 -9.69 1.84 21.24
CA THR A 215 -9.81 0.51 21.85
C THR A 215 -8.47 -0.20 21.95
N LYS A 216 -7.43 0.27 21.23
CA LYS A 216 -6.11 -0.37 21.10
C LYS A 216 -6.19 -1.86 20.81
N ASN A 217 -7.34 -2.33 20.31
CA ASN A 217 -7.61 -3.73 20.17
C ASN A 217 -7.08 -4.18 18.81
N SER A 218 -5.78 -4.47 18.78
CA SER A 218 -5.09 -5.01 17.61
C SER A 218 -5.56 -6.41 17.22
N THR A 219 -6.34 -7.08 18.08
CA THR A 219 -6.65 -8.51 17.93
C THR A 219 -7.92 -8.81 17.12
N GLY A 220 -8.73 -7.80 16.75
CA GLY A 220 -10.04 -8.04 16.13
C GLY A 220 -10.26 -7.46 14.73
N LYS A 221 -9.88 -6.19 14.48
CA LYS A 221 -10.11 -5.52 13.19
C LYS A 221 -8.83 -4.86 12.68
N GLN A 222 -8.31 -5.39 11.57
CA GLN A 222 -7.22 -4.76 10.82
C GLN A 222 -7.76 -3.58 9.98
N ILE A 223 -6.88 -2.65 9.61
CA ILE A 223 -7.24 -1.49 8.78
C ILE A 223 -7.90 -1.92 7.47
N LYS A 224 -7.40 -3.00 6.85
CA LYS A 224 -7.99 -3.67 5.69
C LYS A 224 -9.49 -3.98 5.87
N SER A 225 -9.87 -4.52 7.03
CA SER A 225 -11.27 -4.89 7.32
C SER A 225 -12.16 -3.66 7.48
N LEU A 226 -11.68 -2.62 8.18
CA LEU A 226 -12.42 -1.36 8.30
C LEU A 226 -12.59 -0.63 6.97
N CYS A 227 -11.55 -0.62 6.14
CA CYS A 227 -11.65 -0.07 4.79
C CYS A 227 -12.69 -0.83 3.97
N LYS A 228 -12.67 -2.17 4.02
CA LYS A 228 -13.68 -3.00 3.35
C LYS A 228 -15.10 -2.67 3.84
N GLU A 229 -15.30 -2.50 5.15
CA GLU A 229 -16.57 -2.07 5.75
C GLU A 229 -16.99 -0.68 5.24
N ALA A 230 -16.07 0.29 5.25
CA ALA A 230 -16.33 1.65 4.80
C ALA A 230 -16.69 1.74 3.32
N TYR A 231 -16.17 0.86 2.48
CA TYR A 231 -16.45 0.90 1.04
C TYR A 231 -17.93 0.64 0.69
N PHE A 232 -18.67 -0.05 1.57
CA PHE A 232 -20.11 -0.24 1.45
C PHE A 232 -20.94 0.87 2.11
N LYS A 233 -20.30 1.88 2.71
CA LYS A 233 -20.98 3.05 3.28
C LYS A 233 -21.06 4.18 2.27
N LYS A 234 -22.00 5.10 2.49
CA LYS A 234 -22.15 6.32 1.70
C LYS A 234 -21.17 7.39 2.18
N GLU A 235 -20.80 8.32 1.30
CA GLU A 235 -19.97 9.48 1.72
C GLU A 235 -20.60 10.34 2.83
N SER A 236 -21.92 10.27 2.99
CA SER A 236 -22.68 10.98 4.03
C SER A 236 -22.78 10.22 5.36
N ASP A 237 -22.17 9.03 5.49
CA ASP A 237 -22.22 8.22 6.71
C ASP A 237 -21.23 8.78 7.76
N GLU A 238 -21.74 9.17 8.92
CA GLU A 238 -20.96 9.80 9.99
C GLU A 238 -19.92 8.84 10.63
N GLU A 239 -20.11 7.53 10.54
CA GLU A 239 -19.16 6.56 11.07
C GLU A 239 -17.96 6.36 10.14
N THR A 240 -18.07 6.80 8.90
CA THR A 240 -17.02 6.70 7.87
C THR A 240 -16.75 8.05 7.23
N PRO A 241 -16.24 9.05 7.99
CA PRO A 241 -15.90 10.34 7.44
C PRO A 241 -14.93 10.18 6.27
N LYS A 242 -15.24 10.84 5.15
CA LYS A 242 -14.49 10.74 3.89
C LYS A 242 -12.99 10.95 4.05
N LYS A 243 -12.61 11.93 4.88
CA LYS A 243 -11.21 12.23 5.20
C LYS A 243 -10.49 11.00 5.76
N ASP A 244 -11.12 10.27 6.69
CA ASP A 244 -10.52 9.09 7.31
C ASP A 244 -10.45 7.92 6.32
N VAL A 245 -11.53 7.70 5.54
CA VAL A 245 -11.55 6.66 4.50
C VAL A 245 -10.42 6.88 3.50
N LEU A 246 -10.27 8.10 2.96
CA LEU A 246 -9.19 8.39 2.02
C LEU A 246 -7.81 8.26 2.68
N ARG A 247 -7.62 8.79 3.90
CA ARG A 247 -6.34 8.72 4.63
C ARG A 247 -5.83 7.29 4.80
N TYR A 248 -6.70 6.39 5.25
CA TYR A 248 -6.28 5.04 5.64
C TYR A 248 -6.44 4.01 4.52
N CYS A 249 -7.33 4.26 3.56
CA CYS A 249 -7.72 3.28 2.54
C CYS A 249 -7.26 3.63 1.11
N SER A 250 -6.60 4.77 0.90
CA SER A 250 -6.00 5.14 -0.38
C SER A 250 -4.47 5.26 -0.30
N LEU A 251 -3.84 5.31 -1.47
CA LEU A 251 -2.42 5.65 -1.60
C LEU A 251 -2.16 7.15 -1.33
N LYS A 252 -2.98 8.06 -1.88
CA LYS A 252 -2.77 9.50 -1.75
C LYS A 252 -3.06 10.04 -0.35
N GLY A 253 -3.89 9.33 0.41
CA GLY A 253 -4.40 9.77 1.71
C GLY A 253 -5.41 10.92 1.64
N THR A 254 -5.70 11.45 0.45
CA THR A 254 -6.56 12.60 0.15
C THR A 254 -7.18 12.43 -1.25
N GLU A 255 -8.04 13.36 -1.68
CA GLU A 255 -8.62 13.36 -3.05
C GLU A 255 -7.60 13.73 -4.11
#